data_AF-A0A970FVI7-F1
#
_entry.id   AF-A0A970FVI7-F1
#
_cell.length_a   1.000
_cell.length_b   1.000
_cell.length_c   1.000
_cell.angle_alpha   90.00
_cell.angle_beta   90.00
_cell.angle_gamma   90.00
#
_symmetry.space_group_name_H-M   'P 1'
#
loop_
_entity.id
_entity.type
_entity.pdbx_description
1 polymer ?
#
loop_
_entity_poly.entity_id
_entity_poly.type
_entity_poly.pdbx_seq_one_letter_code
_entity_poly.pdbx_strand_id
1 'polypeptide(L)'
;SIGRCCFEVDTPVYEIFAKMDEFDESCFVAKPAGKYNIDLWEINRRTLLKSGILPQNITVTDLCTRCHPDVFWSHRAAGNLRGSLAALISLV
;
A
#
# COMPACT_ATOMS: atom_id res chain seq x y z
N SER A 1 -4.87 3.83 1.09
CA SER A 1 -4.37 3.86 -0.31
C SER A 1 -4.85 2.58 -1.02
N ILE A 2 -4.22 2.10 -2.10
CA ILE A 2 -4.56 0.77 -2.64
C ILE A 2 -3.98 -0.31 -1.72
N GLY A 3 -4.80 -1.28 -1.32
CA GLY A 3 -4.39 -2.35 -0.40
C GLY A 3 -3.76 -3.55 -1.11
N ARG A 4 -3.15 -4.45 -0.32
CA ARG A 4 -2.53 -5.71 -0.78
C ARG A 4 -3.46 -6.55 -1.66
N CYS A 5 -4.76 -6.51 -1.41
CA CYS A 5 -5.76 -7.23 -2.20
C CYS A 5 -5.77 -6.82 -3.70
N CYS A 6 -5.24 -5.65 -4.04
CA CYS A 6 -5.43 -5.04 -5.36
C CYS A 6 -4.17 -4.43 -5.98
N PHE A 7 -3.07 -4.31 -5.22
CA PHE A 7 -1.84 -3.69 -5.71
C PHE A 7 -0.90 -4.72 -6.35
N GLU A 8 -1.28 -5.17 -7.55
CA GLU A 8 -0.47 -6.06 -8.37
C GLU A 8 0.66 -5.29 -9.08
N VAL A 9 1.86 -5.87 -9.04
CA VAL A 9 3.07 -5.38 -9.68
C VAL A 9 3.86 -6.54 -10.31
N ASP A 10 4.85 -6.18 -11.11
CA ASP A 10 5.72 -7.12 -11.83
C ASP A 10 7.05 -7.28 -11.09
N THR A 11 7.83 -8.28 -11.49
CA THR A 11 9.15 -8.60 -10.93
C THR A 11 10.05 -7.38 -10.70
N PRO A 12 10.22 -6.42 -11.63
CA PRO A 12 11.12 -5.29 -11.38
C PRO A 12 10.72 -4.42 -10.18
N VAL A 13 9.42 -4.27 -9.92
CA VAL A 13 8.94 -3.52 -8.77
C VAL A 13 9.07 -4.35 -7.50
N TYR A 14 8.75 -5.64 -7.56
CA TYR A 14 8.95 -6.56 -6.45
C TYR A 14 10.42 -6.59 -5.99
N GLU A 15 11.37 -6.67 -6.91
CA GLU A 15 12.81 -6.74 -6.61
C GLU A 15 13.33 -5.48 -5.91
N ILE A 16 12.70 -4.32 -6.12
CA ILE A 16 13.04 -3.09 -5.40
C ILE A 16 12.61 -3.22 -3.94
N PHE A 17 11.39 -3.68 -3.68
CA PHE A 17 10.90 -3.91 -2.32
C PHE A 17 11.67 -5.03 -1.61
N ALA A 18 12.02 -6.10 -2.31
CA ALA A 18 12.77 -7.24 -1.75
C ALA A 18 14.17 -6.88 -1.27
N LYS A 19 14.70 -5.69 -1.61
CA LYS A 19 15.99 -5.18 -1.12
C LYS A 19 15.85 -4.34 0.16
N MET A 20 14.63 -4.08 0.62
CA MET A 20 14.38 -3.32 1.84
C MET A 20 14.47 -4.24 3.06
N ASP A 21 15.10 -3.77 4.14
CA ASP A 21 15.19 -4.52 5.40
C ASP A 21 13.80 -4.79 6.02
N GLU A 22 12.83 -3.93 5.74
CA GLU A 22 11.46 -4.02 6.27
C GLU A 22 10.60 -5.06 5.53
N PHE A 23 11.09 -5.59 4.42
CA PHE A 23 10.31 -6.46 3.53
C PHE A 23 10.57 -7.94 3.81
N ASP A 24 9.49 -8.70 4.01
CA ASP A 24 9.52 -10.16 4.14
C ASP A 24 8.31 -10.81 3.43
N GLU A 25 8.15 -12.12 3.59
CA GLU A 25 7.06 -12.90 3.00
C GLU A 25 5.65 -12.44 3.41
N SER A 26 5.49 -11.71 4.52
CA SER A 26 4.19 -11.16 4.92
C SER A 26 3.79 -9.91 4.12
N CYS A 27 4.78 -9.24 3.49
CA CYS A 27 4.61 -8.00 2.75
C CYS A 27 4.11 -8.21 1.31
N PHE A 28 3.91 -9.45 0.87
CA PHE A 28 3.40 -9.72 -0.47
C PHE A 28 2.66 -11.05 -0.59
N VAL A 29 1.95 -11.21 -1.70
CA VAL A 29 1.41 -12.49 -2.16
C VAL A 29 1.91 -12.73 -3.58
N ALA A 30 2.65 -13.82 -3.79
CA ALA A 30 3.05 -14.23 -5.13
C ALA A 30 1.82 -14.63 -5.96
N LYS A 31 1.82 -14.23 -7.23
CA LYS A 31 0.78 -14.53 -8.20
C LYS A 31 1.41 -15.25 -9.41
N PRO A 32 0.62 -15.99 -10.21
CA PRO A 32 1.14 -16.62 -11.42
C PRO A 32 1.81 -15.61 -12.37
N ALA A 33 2.68 -16.11 -13.25
CA ALA A 33 3.34 -15.33 -14.30
C ALA A 33 4.21 -14.15 -13.80
N GLY A 34 4.90 -14.31 -12.66
CA GLY A 34 5.85 -13.32 -12.16
C GLY A 34 5.19 -12.02 -11.67
N LYS A 35 3.95 -12.13 -11.20
CA LYS A 35 3.20 -11.02 -10.61
C LYS A 35 3.18 -11.14 -9.09
N TYR A 36 3.03 -10.00 -8.42
CA TYR A 36 3.06 -9.92 -6.97
C TYR A 36 2.03 -8.90 -6.49
N ASN A 37 1.23 -9.27 -5.49
CA ASN A 37 0.40 -8.31 -4.77
C ASN A 37 1.18 -7.79 -3.56
N ILE A 38 1.62 -6.54 -3.61
CA ILE A 38 2.46 -5.93 -2.55
C ILE A 38 1.59 -5.24 -1.48
N ASP A 39 1.95 -5.42 -0.22
CA ASP A 39 1.36 -4.70 0.92
C ASP A 39 2.10 -3.41 1.22
N LEU A 40 1.70 -2.33 0.56
CA LEU A 40 2.27 -1.01 0.85
C LEU A 40 2.00 -0.56 2.29
N TRP A 41 0.92 -1.02 2.94
CA TRP A 41 0.57 -0.56 4.28
C TRP A 41 1.49 -1.18 5.31
N GLU A 42 1.73 -2.49 5.22
CA GLU A 42 2.62 -3.17 6.17
C GLU A 42 4.08 -2.73 5.99
N ILE A 43 4.54 -2.54 4.75
CA ILE A 43 5.90 -2.02 4.50
C ILE A 43 6.08 -0.65 5.14
N ASN A 44 5.15 0.29 4.91
CA ASN A 44 5.23 1.61 5.53
C ASN A 44 5.10 1.54 7.07
N ARG A 45 4.22 0.69 7.60
CA ARG A 45 4.07 0.49 9.05
C ARG A 45 5.40 0.05 9.67
N ARG A 46 6.10 -0.90 9.05
CA ARG A 46 7.41 -1.38 9.50
C ARG A 46 8.50 -0.31 9.37
N THR A 47 8.49 0.46 8.29
CA THR A 47 9.39 1.62 8.14
C THR A 47 9.21 2.61 9.29
N LEU A 48 7.95 2.92 9.67
CA LEU A 48 7.65 3.79 10.80
C LEU A 48 8.10 3.20 12.14
N LEU A 49 7.87 1.90 12.37
CA LEU A 49 8.34 1.21 13.57
C LEU A 49 9.87 1.24 13.70
N LYS A 50 10.59 0.98 12.60
CA LYS A 50 12.06 1.05 12.56
C LYS A 50 12.58 2.47 12.84
N SER A 51 11.81 3.49 12.47
CA SER A 51 12.14 4.90 12.80
C SER A 51 11.93 5.25 14.28
N GLY A 52 11.42 4.33 15.10
CA GLY A 52 11.22 4.50 16.54
C GLY A 52 9.80 4.95 16.94
N ILE A 53 8.85 5.01 15.99
CA ILE A 53 7.44 5.31 16.32
C ILE A 53 6.84 4.10 17.03
N LEU A 54 6.23 4.33 18.19
CA LEU A 54 5.59 3.27 18.97
C LEU A 54 4.39 2.67 18.22
N PRO A 55 4.15 1.35 18.29
CA PRO A 55 3.02 0.71 17.63
C PRO A 55 1.67 1.34 17.94
N GLN A 56 1.45 1.76 19.19
CA GLN A 56 0.20 2.41 19.63
C GLN A 56 -0.06 3.78 18.98
N ASN A 57 0.96 4.40 18.37
CA ASN A 57 0.86 5.67 17.67
C ASN A 57 0.65 5.48 16.16
N ILE A 58 0.51 4.23 15.67
CA ILE A 58 0.31 3.93 14.25
C ILE A 58 -1.05 3.26 14.11
N THR A 59 -1.96 3.92 13.38
CA THR A 59 -3.24 3.33 12.97
C THR A 59 -3.19 3.03 11.48
N VAL A 60 -3.49 1.78 11.12
CA VAL A 60 -3.61 1.33 9.74
C VAL A 60 -5.08 1.07 9.44
N THR A 61 -5.59 1.69 8.38
CA THR A 61 -6.95 1.43 7.87
C THR A 61 -6.98 0.11 7.10
N ASP A 62 -8.17 -0.48 6.98
CA ASP A 62 -8.48 -1.67 6.19
C ASP A 62 -9.18 -1.34 4.85
N LEU A 63 -9.35 -0.06 4.52
CA LEU A 63 -10.05 0.38 3.32
C LEU A 63 -9.14 0.53 2.10
N CYS A 64 -9.31 -0.39 1.13
CA CYS A 64 -8.65 -0.32 -0.17
C CYS A 64 -9.38 0.63 -1.12
N THR A 65 -8.68 1.60 -1.71
CA THR A 65 -9.27 2.57 -2.65
C THR A 65 -9.85 1.94 -3.91
N ARG A 66 -9.35 0.76 -4.34
CA ARG A 66 -9.94 0.03 -5.47
C ARG A 66 -11.21 -0.74 -5.07
N CYS A 67 -11.27 -1.26 -3.85
CA CYS A 67 -12.40 -2.08 -3.38
C CYS A 67 -13.62 -1.25 -2.95
N HIS A 68 -13.41 0.01 -2.57
CA HIS A 68 -14.47 0.91 -2.08
C HIS A 68 -14.61 2.12 -3.02
N PRO A 69 -15.05 1.93 -4.27
CA PRO A 69 -15.20 3.01 -5.25
C PRO A 69 -16.35 3.97 -4.93
N ASP A 70 -17.25 3.57 -4.04
CA ASP A 70 -18.31 4.40 -3.46
C ASP A 70 -17.76 5.49 -2.50
N VAL A 71 -16.56 5.27 -1.96
CA VAL A 71 -15.89 6.19 -1.02
C VAL A 71 -14.68 6.87 -1.64
N PHE A 72 -13.93 6.17 -2.51
CA PHE A 72 -12.62 6.63 -2.98
C PHE A 72 -12.46 6.63 -4.51
N TRP A 73 -11.68 7.59 -5.01
CA TRP A 73 -11.10 7.50 -6.35
C TRP A 73 -9.91 6.52 -6.40
N SER A 74 -9.81 5.75 -7.48
CA SER A 74 -8.71 4.80 -7.70
C SER A 74 -8.19 4.82 -9.12
N HIS A 75 -6.88 5.12 -9.28
CA HIS A 75 -6.20 5.04 -10.58
C HIS A 75 -6.23 3.63 -11.15
N ARG A 76 -6.08 2.60 -10.30
CA ARG A 76 -6.07 1.22 -10.76
C ARG A 76 -7.44 0.77 -11.26
N ALA A 77 -8.53 1.33 -10.72
CA ALA A 77 -9.89 1.02 -11.15
C ALA A 77 -10.30 1.76 -12.43
N ALA A 78 -10.07 3.08 -12.47
CA ALA A 78 -10.66 3.97 -13.46
C ALA A 78 -9.64 4.59 -14.45
N GLY A 79 -8.35 4.27 -14.30
CA GLY A 79 -7.29 4.83 -15.13
C GLY A 79 -7.24 6.36 -15.05
N ASN A 80 -7.18 7.01 -16.21
CA ASN A 80 -7.12 8.47 -16.32
C ASN A 80 -8.48 9.17 -16.11
N LEU A 81 -9.60 8.45 -16.20
CA LEU A 81 -10.94 9.01 -16.06
C LEU A 81 -11.41 8.97 -14.60
N ARG A 82 -10.71 9.69 -13.72
CA ARG A 82 -11.00 9.73 -12.28
C ARG A 82 -10.69 11.09 -11.66
N GLY A 83 -11.29 11.34 -10.50
CA GLY A 83 -10.82 12.38 -9.57
C GLY A 83 -9.55 11.97 -8.81
N SER A 84 -9.16 12.84 -7.87
CA SER A 84 -8.12 12.57 -6.87
C SER A 84 -8.68 12.81 -5.47
N LEU A 85 -7.97 12.31 -4.46
CA LEU A 85 -8.22 12.58 -3.06
C LEU A 85 -7.06 13.41 -2.51
N ALA A 86 -7.27 14.04 -1.35
CA ALA A 86 -6.25 14.75 -0.61
C ALA A 86 -6.31 14.35 0.87
N ALA A 87 -5.14 14.18 1.49
CA ALA A 87 -4.99 14.08 2.95
C ALA A 87 -4.46 15.43 3.45
N LEU A 88 -5.12 16.00 4.46
CA LEU A 88 -4.82 17.34 4.99
C LEU A 88 -4.55 17.22 6.50
N ILE A 89 -3.55 17.95 6.98
CA ILE A 89 -3.22 18.07 8.40
C ILE A 89 -2.88 19.52 8.70
N SER A 90 -3.40 20.06 9.79
CA SER A 90 -3.10 21.41 10.25
C SER A 90 -3.00 21.43 11.78
N LEU A 91 -2.28 22.43 12.29
CA LEU A 91 -2.47 22.85 13.67
C LEU A 91 -3.75 23.70 13.74
N VAL A 92 -4.36 23.73 14.91
CA VAL A 92 -5.49 24.61 15.22
C VAL A 92 -4.97 25.89 15.85
#